data_AF-A0A8X6T5N6-F1
#
_entry.id   AF-A0A8X6T5N6-F1
#
_cell.length_a   1.000
_cell.length_b   1.000
_cell.length_c   1.000
_cell.angle_alpha   90.00
_cell.angle_beta   90.00
_cell.angle_gamma   90.00
#
_symmetry.space_group_name_H-M   'P 1'
#
loop_
_entity.id
_entity.type
_entity.pdbx_description
1 polymer ?
#
loop_
_entity_poly.entity_id
_entity_poly.type
_entity_poly.pdbx_seq_one_letter_code
_entity_poly.pdbx_strand_id
1 'polypeptide(L)'
;MSSNITTLNRKKGNIKAQITKLNNWKETNDPSDIAAHLTVLEKLQKKFDDLKTEYFESATDEEILEIEISLAEMDSDIQDLE
;
A
#
# COMPACT_ATOMS: atom_id res chain seq x y z
N MET A 1 1.72 12.97 19.34
CA MET A 1 1.37 12.29 18.08
C MET A 1 0.39 13.14 17.33
N SER A 2 0.77 13.67 16.17
CA SER A 2 -0.15 14.48 15.36
C SER A 2 -1.34 13.62 14.95
N SER A 3 -2.56 14.18 14.99
CA SER A 3 -3.79 13.46 14.64
C SER A 3 -3.79 12.92 13.20
N ASN A 4 -2.87 13.39 12.35
CA ASN A 4 -2.69 12.94 10.98
C ASN A 4 -1.96 11.60 10.89
N ILE A 5 -0.85 11.40 11.61
CA ILE A 5 -0.06 10.16 11.53
C ILE A 5 -0.86 8.92 11.95
N THR A 6 -1.70 9.02 12.99
CA THR A 6 -2.59 7.92 13.39
C THR A 6 -3.59 7.55 12.29
N THR A 7 -4.12 8.56 11.59
CA THR A 7 -5.06 8.36 10.47
C THR A 7 -4.35 7.71 9.28
N LEU A 8 -3.14 8.17 8.96
CA LEU A 8 -2.30 7.61 7.90
C LEU A 8 -1.92 6.15 8.21
N ASN A 9 -1.55 5.84 9.45
CA ASN A 9 -1.27 4.46 9.89
C ASN A 9 -2.48 3.55 9.72
N ARG A 10 -3.70 4.06 9.94
CA ARG A 10 -4.92 3.30 9.67
C ARG A 10 -5.16 3.08 8.18
N LYS A 11 -4.93 4.10 7.34
CA LYS A 11 -4.99 3.97 5.87
C LYS A 11 -3.97 2.93 5.39
N LYS A 12 -2.74 2.99 5.88
CA LYS A 12 -1.65 2.04 5.63
C LYS A 12 -2.05 0.60 5.96
N GLY A 13 -2.62 0.36 7.14
CA GLY A 13 -3.13 -0.95 7.53
C GLY A 13 -4.20 -1.50 6.58
N ASN A 14 -5.11 -0.64 6.10
CA ASN A 14 -6.14 -1.03 5.14
C ASN A 14 -5.56 -1.39 3.75
N ILE A 15 -4.51 -0.68 3.31
CA ILE A 15 -3.81 -0.99 2.05
C ILE A 15 -3.05 -2.31 2.20
N LYS A 16 -2.34 -2.51 3.32
CA LYS A 16 -1.65 -3.78 3.63
C LYS A 16 -2.61 -4.98 3.61
N ALA A 17 -3.79 -4.85 4.20
CA ALA A 17 -4.82 -5.90 4.15
C ALA A 17 -5.34 -6.18 2.72
N GLN A 18 -5.36 -5.18 1.83
CA GLN A 18 -5.72 -5.38 0.41
C GLN A 18 -4.61 -6.10 -0.35
N ILE A 19 -3.34 -5.73 -0.11
CA ILE A 19 -2.16 -6.43 -0.66
C ILE A 19 -2.20 -7.91 -0.30
N THR A 20 -2.38 -8.24 0.99
CA THR A 20 -2.47 -9.65 1.44
C THR A 20 -3.58 -10.43 0.73
N LYS A 21 -4.74 -9.80 0.51
CA LYS A 21 -5.84 -10.45 -0.22
C LYS A 21 -5.51 -10.71 -1.69
N LEU A 22 -4.83 -9.76 -2.34
CA LEU A 22 -4.42 -9.91 -3.73
C LEU A 22 -3.33 -10.98 -3.88
N ASN A 23 -2.38 -11.06 -2.95
CA ASN A 23 -1.36 -12.10 -2.95
C ASN A 23 -1.97 -13.49 -2.82
N ASN A 24 -2.87 -13.67 -1.83
CA ASN A 24 -3.61 -14.93 -1.69
C ASN A 24 -4.43 -15.24 -2.95
N TRP A 25 -5.00 -14.22 -3.59
CA TRP A 25 -5.73 -14.41 -4.84
C TRP A 25 -4.81 -14.92 -5.96
N LYS A 26 -3.63 -14.30 -6.15
CA LYS A 26 -2.60 -14.68 -7.14
C LYS A 26 -2.13 -16.13 -6.96
N GLU A 27 -2.01 -16.59 -5.72
CA GLU A 27 -1.61 -17.98 -5.41
C GLU A 27 -2.71 -19.03 -5.63
N THR A 28 -3.98 -18.65 -5.51
CA THR A 28 -5.10 -19.63 -5.41
C THR A 28 -6.08 -19.59 -6.57
N ASN A 29 -6.10 -18.56 -7.40
CA ASN A 29 -7.12 -18.36 -8.43
C ASN A 29 -6.58 -18.58 -9.84
N ASP A 30 -7.51 -18.90 -10.74
CA ASP A 30 -7.26 -19.14 -12.15
C ASP A 30 -6.97 -17.81 -12.88
N PRO A 31 -5.95 -17.74 -13.76
CA PRO A 31 -5.59 -16.53 -14.51
C PRO A 31 -6.68 -16.00 -15.45
N SER A 32 -7.79 -16.71 -15.63
CA SER A 32 -8.95 -16.23 -16.40
C SER A 32 -9.54 -14.88 -15.92
N ASP A 33 -9.28 -14.47 -14.67
CA ASP A 33 -9.74 -13.19 -14.08
C ASP A 33 -8.64 -12.10 -14.01
N ILE A 34 -7.52 -12.25 -14.75
CA ILE A 34 -6.39 -11.30 -14.78
C ILE A 34 -6.82 -9.84 -15.00
N ALA A 35 -7.80 -9.58 -15.87
CA ALA A 35 -8.24 -8.19 -16.15
C ALA A 35 -8.87 -7.52 -14.92
N ALA A 36 -9.64 -8.27 -14.13
CA ALA A 36 -10.20 -7.77 -12.88
C ALA A 36 -9.09 -7.56 -11.84
N HIS A 37 -8.10 -8.46 -11.80
CA HIS A 37 -6.93 -8.31 -10.93
C HIS A 37 -6.13 -7.05 -11.24
N LEU A 38 -5.74 -6.83 -12.50
CA LEU A 38 -4.99 -5.64 -12.94
C LEU A 38 -5.74 -4.35 -12.59
N THR A 39 -7.06 -4.33 -12.81
CA THR A 39 -7.90 -3.16 -12.45
C THR A 39 -7.88 -2.87 -10.94
N VAL A 40 -7.83 -3.91 -10.10
CA VAL A 40 -7.75 -3.75 -8.64
C VAL A 40 -6.34 -3.32 -8.23
N LEU A 41 -5.30 -3.87 -8.87
CA LEU A 41 -3.90 -3.52 -8.62
C LEU A 41 -3.62 -2.06 -8.96
N GLU A 42 -4.06 -1.56 -10.12
CA GLU A 42 -3.93 -0.14 -10.51
C GLU A 42 -4.58 0.80 -9.47
N LYS A 43 -5.77 0.44 -8.98
CA LYS A 43 -6.46 1.22 -7.94
C LYS A 43 -5.74 1.17 -6.61
N LEU A 44 -5.10 0.05 -6.28
CA LEU A 44 -4.32 -0.11 -5.06
C LEU A 44 -3.05 0.74 -5.11
N GLN A 45 -2.34 0.70 -6.23
CA GLN A 45 -1.11 1.46 -6.47
C GLN A 45 -1.38 2.96 -6.38
N LYS A 46 -2.46 3.45 -7.02
CA LYS A 46 -2.88 4.85 -6.88
C LYS A 46 -3.15 5.26 -5.43
N LYS A 47 -3.90 4.44 -4.66
CA LYS A 47 -4.15 4.74 -3.23
C LYS A 47 -2.87 4.74 -2.41
N PHE A 48 -1.90 3.92 -2.80
CA PHE A 48 -0.62 3.83 -2.12
C PHE A 48 0.25 5.05 -2.42
N ASP A 49 0.29 5.52 -3.67
CA ASP A 49 0.98 6.77 -4.04
C ASP A 49 0.37 7.97 -3.31
N ASP A 50 -0.96 8.07 -3.27
CA ASP A 50 -1.66 9.12 -2.49
C ASP A 50 -1.24 9.05 -1.01
N LEU A 51 -1.15 7.85 -0.42
CA LEU A 51 -0.72 7.65 0.96
C LEU A 51 0.74 8.07 1.19
N LYS A 52 1.66 7.76 0.26
CA LYS A 52 3.07 8.19 0.34
C LYS A 52 3.14 9.71 0.40
N THR A 53 2.45 10.40 -0.52
CA THR A 53 2.42 11.86 -0.55
C THR A 53 1.90 12.44 0.76
N GLU A 54 0.77 11.93 1.27
CA GLU A 54 0.21 12.42 2.55
C GLU A 54 1.16 12.20 3.75
N TYR A 55 1.92 11.09 3.75
CA TYR A 55 2.94 10.84 4.77
C TYR A 55 4.09 11.84 4.69
N PHE A 56 4.65 12.07 3.51
CA PHE A 56 5.78 13.00 3.34
C PHE A 56 5.40 14.44 3.65
N GLU A 57 4.15 14.84 3.42
CA GLU A 57 3.64 16.16 3.81
C GLU A 57 3.42 16.31 5.33
N SER A 58 3.24 15.20 6.05
CA SER A 58 2.86 15.19 7.48
C SER A 58 3.97 14.74 8.42
N ALA A 59 5.01 14.10 7.92
CA ALA A 59 6.09 13.53 8.71
C ALA A 59 7.07 14.60 9.20
N THR A 60 7.59 14.42 10.42
CA THR A 60 8.78 15.13 10.88
C THR A 60 10.05 14.46 10.37
N ASP A 61 11.17 15.19 10.37
CA ASP A 61 12.48 14.66 9.94
C ASP A 61 12.89 13.39 10.74
N GLU A 62 12.49 13.30 12.01
CA GLU A 62 12.76 12.13 12.86
C GLU A 62 11.89 10.92 12.51
N GLU A 63 10.67 11.13 12.00
CA GLU A 63 9.73 10.07 11.63
C GLU A 63 9.91 9.61 10.17
N ILE A 64 10.53 10.44 9.32
CA ILE A 64 10.55 10.25 7.86
C ILE A 64 11.23 8.93 7.47
N LEU A 65 12.31 8.56 8.16
CA LEU A 65 13.13 7.40 7.81
C LEU A 65 12.40 6.07 8.14
N GLU A 66 11.68 6.01 9.26
CA GLU A 66 10.84 4.85 9.60
C GLU A 66 9.65 4.71 8.65
N ILE A 67 9.07 5.84 8.25
CA ILE A 67 7.97 5.88 7.28
C ILE A 67 8.46 5.40 5.91
N GLU A 68 9.60 5.88 5.44
CA GLU A 68 10.22 5.49 4.16
C GLU A 68 10.50 3.98 4.09
N ILE A 69 11.13 3.41 5.12
CA ILE A 69 11.41 1.96 5.17
C ILE A 69 10.12 1.17 5.02
N SER A 70 9.10 1.53 5.80
CA SER A 70 7.87 0.75 5.81
C SER A 70 6.98 0.98 4.59
N LEU A 71 7.08 2.14 3.93
CA LEU A 71 6.47 2.35 2.61
C LEU A 71 7.26 1.56 1.54
N ALA A 72 8.59 1.50 1.60
CA ALA A 72 9.38 0.72 0.65
C ALA A 72 9.04 -0.79 0.69
N GLU A 73 8.82 -1.35 1.89
CA GLU A 73 8.33 -2.73 2.04
C GLU A 73 6.99 -2.95 1.33
N MET A 74 6.03 -2.02 1.51
CA MET A 74 4.72 -2.12 0.85
C MET A 74 4.80 -1.93 -0.66
N ASP A 75 5.73 -1.10 -1.15
CA ASP A 75 5.98 -0.91 -2.57
C ASP A 75 6.49 -2.20 -3.22
N SER A 76 7.43 -2.88 -2.55
CA SER A 76 7.92 -4.20 -2.96
C SER A 76 6.78 -5.22 -3.02
N ASP A 77 5.94 -5.29 -1.97
CA ASP A 77 4.81 -6.23 -1.95
C ASP A 77 3.79 -5.96 -3.08
N ILE A 78 3.64 -4.69 -3.51
CA ILE A 78 2.78 -4.31 -4.66
C ILE A 78 3.44 -4.69 -5.98
N GLN A 79 4.75 -4.48 -6.14
CA GLN A 79 5.48 -4.88 -7.34
C GLN A 79 5.45 -6.39 -7.54
N ASP A 80 5.51 -7.17 -6.46
CA ASP A 80 5.40 -8.63 -6.52
C ASP A 80 4.01 -9.11 -6.98
N LEU A 81 2.99 -8.24 -6.97
CA LEU A 81 1.65 -8.54 -7.49
C LEU A 81 1.52 -8.35 -9.00
N GLU A 82 2.35 -7.50 -9.61
CA GLU A 82 2.42 -7.31 -11.07
C GLU A 82 2.88 -8.59 -11.80
#